data_AF-E2XDE9-F1
#
_entry.id   AF-E2XDE9-F1
#
_cell.length_a   1.000
_cell.length_b   1.000
_cell.length_c   1.000
_cell.angle_alpha   90.00
_cell.angle_beta   90.00
_cell.angle_gamma   90.00
#
_symmetry.space_group_name_H-M   'P 1'
#
loop_
_entity.id
_entity.type
_entity.pdbx_description
1 polymer ?
#
loop_
_entity_poly.entity_id
_entity_poly.type
_entity_poly.pdbx_seq_one_letter_code
_entity_poly.pdbx_strand_id
1 'polypeptide(L)'
;MGRLNPPALSGSDILKVVYGATFRFDKEALINELDAMTARVRQQWEEGQRLDPRPRILITGCPIGGAAEKVVRAIEENGGWVVGYENCTGAKASEQCVAETGDVYDALADKYLAIGCSCVSPNDQRLQMLSQMVEEYQVDGVVDVILQACHTYAVESLAIKRHVRHQHNIPYIAIETDYSTSDIGQLSTRVAAFIEML
;
A
#
# COMPACT_ATOMS: atom_id res chain seq x y z
N MET A 1 6.48 4.63 -8.80
CA MET A 1 7.31 3.45 -9.16
C MET A 1 6.52 2.15 -9.23
N GLY A 2 5.65 1.85 -8.25
CA GLY A 2 4.85 0.62 -8.23
C GLY A 2 3.95 0.35 -9.46
N ARG A 3 3.58 1.39 -10.22
CA ARG A 3 2.81 1.28 -11.47
C ARG A 3 3.56 0.62 -12.63
N LEU A 4 4.90 0.51 -12.58
CA LEU A 4 5.67 -0.10 -13.66
C LEU A 4 5.38 -1.60 -13.76
N ASN A 5 5.26 -2.11 -15.00
CA ASN A 5 4.93 -3.49 -15.30
C ASN A 5 5.77 -4.01 -16.47
N PRO A 6 6.68 -5.00 -16.26
CA PRO A 6 6.99 -5.69 -15.00
C PRO A 6 7.53 -4.75 -13.90
N PRO A 7 7.40 -5.08 -12.60
CA PRO A 7 7.86 -4.21 -11.51
C PRO A 7 9.35 -3.86 -11.59
N ALA A 8 9.70 -2.62 -11.23
CA ALA A 8 11.09 -2.16 -11.18
C ALA A 8 11.78 -2.48 -9.84
N LEU A 9 11.00 -2.52 -8.75
CA LEU A 9 11.48 -2.72 -7.39
C LEU A 9 10.51 -3.65 -6.66
N SER A 10 11.02 -4.34 -5.64
CA SER A 10 10.17 -5.08 -4.72
C SER A 10 9.33 -4.09 -3.90
N GLY A 11 8.14 -4.49 -3.48
CA GLY A 11 7.35 -3.74 -2.52
C GLY A 11 8.08 -3.59 -1.19
N SER A 12 8.85 -4.61 -0.77
CA SER A 12 9.73 -4.51 0.40
C SER A 12 10.73 -3.35 0.29
N ASP A 13 11.35 -3.13 -0.87
CA ASP A 13 12.29 -2.03 -1.06
C ASP A 13 11.58 -0.68 -1.14
N ILE A 14 10.42 -0.62 -1.81
CA ILE A 14 9.55 0.57 -1.77
C ILE A 14 9.21 0.92 -0.32
N LEU A 15 8.81 -0.06 0.49
CA LEU A 15 8.44 0.15 1.89
C LEU A 15 9.61 0.65 2.72
N LYS A 16 10.82 0.09 2.55
CA LYS A 16 12.03 0.59 3.25
C LYS A 16 12.30 2.06 2.94
N VAL A 17 12.17 2.46 1.66
CA VAL A 17 12.37 3.84 1.23
C VAL A 17 11.32 4.76 1.84
N VAL A 18 10.04 4.40 1.70
CA VAL A 18 8.92 5.20 2.20
C VAL A 18 8.95 5.32 3.72
N TYR A 19 9.17 4.21 4.43
CA TYR A 19 9.28 4.20 5.89
C TYR A 19 10.52 4.99 6.36
N GLY A 20 11.67 4.79 5.71
CA GLY A 20 12.91 5.51 6.02
C GLY A 20 12.80 7.03 5.79
N ALA A 21 12.05 7.46 4.78
CA ALA A 21 11.79 8.87 4.50
C ALA A 21 11.10 9.61 5.66
N THR A 22 10.33 8.90 6.50
CA THR A 22 9.67 9.50 7.68
C THR A 22 10.65 9.97 8.74
N PHE A 23 11.86 9.41 8.79
CA PHE A 23 12.91 9.74 9.76
C PHE A 23 13.93 10.76 9.23
N ARG A 24 13.71 11.34 8.04
CA ARG A 24 14.58 12.36 7.45
C ARG A 24 13.97 13.75 7.68
N PHE A 25 14.70 14.59 8.41
CA PHE A 25 14.25 15.93 8.81
C PHE A 25 14.48 16.99 7.71
N ASP A 26 15.59 16.91 6.98
CA ASP A 26 15.84 17.76 5.83
C ASP A 26 15.01 17.29 4.64
N LYS A 27 13.92 18.01 4.36
CA LYS A 27 12.95 17.65 3.32
C LYS A 27 13.46 17.96 1.92
N GLU A 28 14.22 19.04 1.74
CA GLU A 28 14.77 19.38 0.42
C GLU A 28 15.83 18.37 -0.01
N ALA A 29 16.73 17.99 0.91
CA ALA A 29 17.71 16.93 0.64
C ALA A 29 17.03 15.59 0.34
N LEU A 30 15.98 15.24 1.10
CA LEU A 30 15.21 14.03 0.87
C LEU A 30 14.53 14.02 -0.51
N ILE A 31 13.89 15.12 -0.92
CA ILE A 31 13.23 15.22 -2.23
C ILE A 31 14.25 15.00 -3.35
N ASN A 32 15.40 15.69 -3.29
CA ASN A 32 16.46 15.53 -4.28
C ASN A 32 17.01 14.09 -4.34
N GLU A 33 17.19 13.44 -3.20
CA GLU A 33 17.62 12.04 -3.13
C GLU A 33 16.58 11.08 -3.75
N LEU A 34 15.29 11.28 -3.46
CA LEU A 34 14.20 10.47 -3.99
C LEU A 34 14.02 10.66 -5.50
N ASP A 35 14.16 11.88 -6.01
CA ASP A 35 14.09 12.18 -7.44
C ASP A 35 15.25 11.53 -8.19
N ALA A 36 16.48 11.68 -7.69
CA ALA A 36 17.66 11.05 -8.27
C ALA A 36 17.58 9.52 -8.23
N MET A 37 17.08 8.94 -7.14
CA MET A 37 16.83 7.50 -7.04
C MET A 37 15.78 7.03 -8.05
N THR A 38 14.66 7.75 -8.14
CA THR A 38 13.55 7.42 -9.04
C THR A 38 13.96 7.49 -10.51
N ALA A 39 14.72 8.53 -10.90
CA ALA A 39 15.23 8.68 -12.26
C ALA A 39 16.17 7.53 -12.65
N ARG A 40 17.10 7.17 -11.76
CA ARG A 40 18.03 6.04 -11.96
C ARG A 40 17.31 4.71 -12.09
N VAL A 41 16.35 4.42 -11.21
CA VAL A 41 15.57 3.17 -11.28
C VAL A 41 14.76 3.10 -12.57
N ARG A 42 14.16 4.23 -13.01
CA ARG A 42 13.43 4.29 -14.27
C ARG A 42 14.34 4.03 -15.47
N GLN A 43 15.53 4.65 -15.50
CA GLN A 43 16.50 4.41 -16.56
C GLN A 43 16.93 2.94 -16.61
N GLN A 44 17.27 2.34 -15.46
CA GLN A 44 17.61 0.92 -15.37
C GLN A 44 16.48 0.01 -15.86
N TRP A 45 15.23 0.37 -15.53
CA TRP A 45 14.05 -0.32 -16.04
C TRP A 45 13.93 -0.23 -17.56
N GLU A 46 14.16 0.94 -18.15
CA GLU A 46 14.19 1.13 -19.61
C GLU A 46 15.30 0.31 -20.29
N GLU A 47 16.46 0.19 -19.63
CA GLU A 47 17.60 -0.65 -20.04
C GLU A 47 17.37 -2.17 -19.83
N GLY A 48 16.24 -2.56 -19.24
CA GLY A 48 15.81 -3.95 -19.09
C GLY A 48 16.05 -4.56 -17.72
N GLN A 49 16.56 -3.82 -16.74
CA GLN A 49 16.66 -4.28 -15.35
C GLN A 49 15.29 -4.21 -14.67
N ARG A 50 14.58 -5.33 -14.64
CA ARG A 50 13.22 -5.44 -14.12
C ARG A 50 13.07 -6.74 -13.34
N LEU A 51 12.09 -6.79 -12.45
CA LEU A 51 11.70 -8.01 -11.77
C LEU A 51 10.84 -8.88 -12.68
N ASP A 52 10.85 -10.18 -12.43
CA ASP A 52 10.01 -11.13 -13.15
C ASP A 52 8.52 -10.78 -12.96
N PRO A 53 7.69 -10.98 -14.00
CA PRO A 53 6.25 -10.81 -13.89
C PRO A 53 5.68 -11.82 -12.89
N ARG A 54 4.92 -11.33 -11.91
CA ARG A 54 4.23 -12.08 -10.87
C ARG A 54 2.91 -11.39 -10.55
N PRO A 55 1.92 -12.07 -9.93
CA PRO A 55 0.69 -11.45 -9.48
C PRO A 55 0.95 -10.19 -8.64
N ARG A 56 0.26 -9.10 -8.99
CA ARG A 56 0.45 -7.75 -8.47
C ARG A 56 -0.51 -7.51 -7.32
N ILE A 57 0.03 -7.36 -6.12
CA ILE A 57 -0.74 -7.30 -4.88
C ILE A 57 -0.76 -5.87 -4.35
N LEU A 58 -1.96 -5.35 -4.09
CA LEU A 58 -2.15 -4.12 -3.33
C LEU A 58 -2.39 -4.45 -1.87
N ILE A 59 -1.66 -3.79 -0.97
CA ILE A 59 -1.94 -3.88 0.45
C ILE A 59 -2.81 -2.69 0.90
N THR A 60 -3.90 -3.00 1.58
CA THR A 60 -4.83 -2.04 2.20
C THR A 60 -4.95 -2.30 3.70
N GLY A 61 -5.58 -1.39 4.43
CA GLY A 61 -5.92 -1.58 5.84
C GLY A 61 -5.04 -0.78 6.78
N CYS A 62 -4.60 -1.41 7.86
CA CYS A 62 -3.73 -0.81 8.87
C CYS A 62 -2.34 -0.46 8.30
N PRO A 63 -1.64 0.53 8.88
CA PRO A 63 -0.26 0.85 8.49
C PRO A 63 0.67 -0.35 8.74
N ILE A 64 1.67 -0.49 7.87
CA ILE A 64 2.70 -1.53 7.95
C ILE A 64 4.05 -0.88 8.24
N GLY A 65 4.81 -1.45 9.16
CA GLY A 65 6.19 -1.09 9.47
C GLY A 65 6.74 -1.98 10.58
N GLY A 66 8.06 -2.12 10.63
CA GLY A 66 8.72 -2.95 11.64
C GLY A 66 8.23 -4.39 11.58
N ALA A 67 7.69 -4.92 12.68
CA ALA A 67 7.29 -6.33 12.74
C ALA A 67 6.12 -6.70 11.81
N ALA A 68 5.27 -5.74 11.42
CA ALA A 68 4.18 -5.99 10.47
C ALA A 68 4.67 -6.19 9.02
N GLU A 69 5.95 -5.89 8.72
CA GLU A 69 6.57 -6.15 7.41
C GLU A 69 6.57 -7.64 7.02
N LYS A 70 6.36 -8.54 7.98
CA LYS A 70 6.20 -9.98 7.75
C LYS A 70 5.12 -10.31 6.71
N VAL A 71 4.08 -9.49 6.58
CA VAL A 71 3.04 -9.67 5.54
C VAL A 71 3.57 -9.40 4.15
N VAL A 72 4.37 -8.34 3.98
CA VAL A 72 5.00 -8.00 2.69
C VAL A 72 5.93 -9.12 2.28
N ARG A 73 6.76 -9.59 3.21
CA ARG A 73 7.68 -10.70 2.96
C ARG A 73 6.94 -11.98 2.59
N ALA A 74 5.86 -12.32 3.31
CA ALA A 74 5.05 -13.50 2.99
C ALA A 74 4.44 -13.42 1.58
N ILE A 75 4.04 -12.24 1.11
CA ILE A 75 3.53 -12.07 -0.27
C ILE A 75 4.63 -12.29 -1.29
N GLU A 76 5.79 -11.67 -1.10
CA GLU A 76 6.87 -11.71 -2.09
C GLU A 76 7.58 -13.07 -2.17
N GLU A 77 7.74 -13.75 -1.02
CA GLU A 77 8.33 -15.09 -0.94
C GLU A 77 7.41 -16.15 -1.55
N ASN A 78 6.09 -15.97 -1.52
CA ASN A 78 5.11 -16.87 -2.13
C ASN A 78 4.75 -16.50 -3.58
N GLY A 79 5.57 -15.67 -4.23
CA GLY A 79 5.48 -15.46 -5.67
C GLY A 79 4.54 -14.33 -6.11
N GLY A 80 4.18 -13.40 -5.22
CA GLY A 80 3.53 -12.13 -5.60
C GLY A 80 4.51 -10.97 -5.61
N TRP A 81 4.09 -9.81 -6.11
CA TRP A 81 4.78 -8.53 -5.90
C TRP A 81 3.85 -7.55 -5.23
N VAL A 82 4.26 -6.94 -4.12
CA VAL A 82 3.51 -5.83 -3.54
C VAL A 82 3.78 -4.58 -4.37
N VAL A 83 2.76 -4.08 -5.06
CA VAL A 83 2.90 -2.96 -6.00
C VAL A 83 2.52 -1.62 -5.38
N GLY A 84 1.80 -1.62 -4.26
CA GLY A 84 1.40 -0.39 -3.58
C GLY A 84 0.87 -0.63 -2.17
N TYR A 85 0.77 0.47 -1.43
CA TYR A 85 0.26 0.52 -0.06
C TYR A 85 -0.81 1.61 0.01
N GLU A 86 -2.08 1.21 0.09
CA GLU A 86 -3.21 2.13 0.25
C GLU A 86 -3.27 2.74 1.67
N ASN A 87 -2.56 2.15 2.63
CA ASN A 87 -2.61 2.53 4.04
C ASN A 87 -1.77 3.79 4.39
N CYS A 88 -1.77 4.16 5.69
CA CYS A 88 -1.07 5.34 6.20
C CYS A 88 0.46 5.28 6.11
N THR A 89 1.05 4.12 5.78
CA THR A 89 2.48 4.07 5.48
C THR A 89 2.76 4.53 4.05
N GLY A 90 1.81 4.41 3.12
CA GLY A 90 1.96 4.78 1.72
C GLY A 90 1.04 5.90 1.27
N ALA A 91 0.08 5.56 0.41
CA ALA A 91 -0.76 6.49 -0.34
C ALA A 91 -1.49 7.50 0.56
N LYS A 92 -2.15 7.05 1.64
CA LYS A 92 -2.90 7.95 2.55
C LYS A 92 -2.08 9.10 3.12
N ALA A 93 -0.77 8.91 3.27
CA ALA A 93 0.10 9.95 3.83
C ALA A 93 0.55 10.97 2.78
N SER A 94 0.52 10.65 1.48
CA SER A 94 1.30 11.36 0.46
C SER A 94 0.59 11.59 -0.89
N GLU A 95 -0.49 10.89 -1.22
CA GLU A 95 -1.15 10.99 -2.52
C GLU A 95 -1.88 12.34 -2.72
N GLN A 96 -2.34 12.98 -1.63
CA GLN A 96 -3.01 14.27 -1.67
C GLN A 96 -2.18 15.36 -0.96
N CYS A 97 -1.78 16.37 -1.73
CA CYS A 97 -1.08 17.54 -1.22
C CYS A 97 -2.03 18.55 -0.55
N VAL A 98 -1.50 19.34 0.38
CA VAL A 98 -2.19 20.52 0.92
C VAL A 98 -2.25 21.60 -0.17
N ALA A 99 -3.36 22.30 -0.29
CA ALA A 99 -3.46 23.42 -1.22
C ALA A 99 -2.53 24.56 -0.81
N GLU A 100 -1.74 25.10 -1.76
CA GLU A 100 -0.79 26.20 -1.51
C GLU A 100 -1.44 27.59 -1.63
N THR A 101 -2.76 27.64 -1.81
CA THR A 101 -3.54 28.86 -2.00
C THR A 101 -4.74 28.88 -1.08
N GLY A 102 -5.19 30.07 -0.67
CA GLY A 102 -6.33 30.23 0.24
C GLY A 102 -5.89 30.36 1.70
N ASP A 103 -6.83 30.14 2.62
CA ASP A 103 -6.53 30.11 4.05
C ASP A 103 -5.78 28.82 4.41
N VAL A 104 -4.71 28.96 5.19
CA VAL A 104 -3.82 27.85 5.54
C VAL A 104 -4.49 26.82 6.46
N TYR A 105 -5.38 27.26 7.36
CA TYR A 105 -6.05 26.35 8.28
C TYR A 105 -7.13 25.56 7.57
N ASP A 106 -7.86 26.20 6.65
CA ASP A 106 -8.83 25.52 5.79
C ASP A 106 -8.13 24.48 4.91
N ALA A 107 -7.03 24.85 4.23
CA ALA A 107 -6.28 23.93 3.38
C ALA A 107 -5.74 22.70 4.15
N LEU A 108 -5.26 22.91 5.38
CA LEU A 108 -4.84 21.83 6.26
C LEU A 108 -6.02 20.97 6.70
N ALA A 109 -7.12 21.58 7.15
CA ALA A 109 -8.31 20.86 7.58
C ALA A 109 -8.86 19.97 6.46
N ASP A 110 -8.97 20.52 5.24
CA ASP A 110 -9.42 19.80 4.06
C ASP A 110 -8.54 18.57 3.78
N LYS A 111 -7.21 18.75 3.78
CA LYS A 111 -6.28 17.63 3.58
C LYS A 111 -6.43 16.55 4.65
N TYR A 112 -6.60 16.91 5.93
CA TYR A 112 -6.67 15.93 7.01
C TYR A 112 -8.01 15.20 7.04
N LEU A 113 -9.11 15.89 6.72
CA LEU A 113 -10.43 15.29 6.54
C LEU A 113 -10.51 14.44 5.27
N ALA A 114 -9.64 14.70 4.28
CA ALA A 114 -9.58 13.94 3.05
C ALA A 114 -8.86 12.57 3.16
N ILE A 115 -8.26 12.28 4.31
CA ILE A 115 -7.58 10.99 4.52
C ILE A 115 -8.64 9.92 4.76
N GLY A 116 -8.71 8.94 3.85
CA GLY A 116 -9.61 7.78 3.92
C GLY A 116 -9.32 6.78 5.05
N CYS A 117 -9.30 7.23 6.31
CA CYS A 117 -9.10 6.41 7.49
C CYS A 117 -10.42 5.77 7.94
N SER A 118 -10.38 4.52 8.39
CA SER A 118 -11.56 3.80 8.92
C SER A 118 -12.19 4.44 10.16
N CYS A 119 -11.55 5.45 10.75
CA CYS A 119 -12.10 6.23 11.86
C CYS A 119 -13.14 7.28 11.42
N VAL A 120 -13.26 7.54 10.11
CA VAL A 120 -14.22 8.51 9.54
C VAL A 120 -15.42 7.75 8.97
N SER A 121 -16.62 8.32 9.11
CA SER A 121 -17.84 7.76 8.53
C SER A 121 -18.78 8.88 8.06
N PRO A 122 -19.29 8.86 6.80
CA PRO A 122 -18.95 7.89 5.75
C PRO A 122 -17.51 8.05 5.25
N ASN A 123 -16.94 6.99 4.64
CA ASN A 123 -15.54 6.92 4.22
C ASN A 123 -15.38 6.71 2.70
N ASP A 124 -16.15 7.46 1.91
CA ASP A 124 -16.22 7.26 0.45
C ASP A 124 -14.87 7.56 -0.25
N GLN A 125 -14.06 8.45 0.31
CA GLN A 125 -12.72 8.76 -0.20
C GLN A 125 -11.79 7.55 -0.17
N ARG A 126 -11.89 6.69 0.85
CA ARG A 126 -11.13 5.44 0.90
C ARG A 126 -11.50 4.54 -0.28
N LEU A 127 -12.79 4.43 -0.61
CA LEU A 127 -13.28 3.62 -1.72
C LEU A 127 -12.81 4.16 -3.08
N GLN A 128 -12.80 5.49 -3.24
CA GLN A 128 -12.30 6.16 -4.44
C GLN A 128 -10.81 5.91 -4.64
N MET A 129 -10.00 6.20 -3.62
CA MET A 129 -8.54 6.00 -3.68
C MET A 129 -8.19 4.53 -3.90
N LEU A 130 -8.88 3.60 -3.23
CA LEU A 130 -8.66 2.17 -3.44
C LEU A 130 -8.94 1.77 -4.91
N SER A 131 -10.00 2.30 -5.52
CA SER A 131 -10.32 2.04 -6.94
C SER A 131 -9.25 2.59 -7.86
N GLN A 132 -8.86 3.84 -7.64
CA GLN A 132 -7.80 4.49 -8.41
C GLN A 132 -6.51 3.69 -8.34
N MET A 133 -6.10 3.26 -7.15
CA MET A 133 -4.89 2.45 -6.98
C MET A 133 -5.01 1.09 -7.65
N VAL A 134 -6.16 0.43 -7.54
CA VAL A 134 -6.42 -0.86 -8.22
C VAL A 134 -6.21 -0.75 -9.72
N GLU A 135 -6.75 0.31 -10.34
CA GLU A 135 -6.65 0.55 -11.79
C GLU A 135 -5.23 0.97 -12.19
N GLU A 136 -4.68 2.01 -11.56
CA GLU A 136 -3.39 2.59 -11.93
C GLU A 136 -2.21 1.66 -11.68
N TYR A 137 -2.30 0.81 -10.66
CA TYR A 137 -1.25 -0.14 -10.31
C TYR A 137 -1.50 -1.53 -10.93
N GLN A 138 -2.57 -1.70 -11.71
CA GLN A 138 -2.88 -2.94 -12.42
C GLN A 138 -2.88 -4.13 -11.46
N VAL A 139 -3.72 -4.04 -10.42
CA VAL A 139 -3.72 -4.97 -9.29
C VAL A 139 -4.42 -6.27 -9.66
N ASP A 140 -3.81 -7.41 -9.35
CA ASP A 140 -4.38 -8.75 -9.53
C ASP A 140 -5.06 -9.27 -8.24
N GLY A 141 -4.66 -8.76 -7.08
CA GLY A 141 -5.21 -9.17 -5.79
C GLY A 141 -5.03 -8.11 -4.69
N VAL A 142 -6.00 -8.05 -3.77
CA VAL A 142 -5.96 -7.13 -2.62
C VAL A 142 -5.79 -7.92 -1.32
N VAL A 143 -4.78 -7.55 -0.53
CA VAL A 143 -4.56 -8.07 0.82
C VAL A 143 -4.87 -6.96 1.82
N ASP A 144 -5.94 -7.13 2.59
CA ASP A 144 -6.33 -6.22 3.67
C ASP A 144 -5.70 -6.66 4.98
N VAL A 145 -4.77 -5.85 5.48
CA VAL A 145 -4.03 -6.11 6.71
C VAL A 145 -4.74 -5.42 7.87
N ILE A 146 -5.15 -6.21 8.85
CA ILE A 146 -5.84 -5.74 10.05
C ILE A 146 -4.94 -6.05 11.23
N LEU A 147 -4.52 -5.01 11.97
CA LEU A 147 -3.82 -5.22 13.22
C LEU A 147 -4.82 -5.71 14.28
N GLN A 148 -4.41 -6.69 15.09
CA GLN A 148 -5.23 -7.17 16.19
C GLN A 148 -5.69 -6.00 17.08
N ALA A 149 -6.97 -6.01 17.45
CA ALA A 149 -7.67 -4.91 18.15
C ALA A 149 -7.90 -3.61 17.36
N CYS A 150 -7.61 -3.57 16.05
CA CYS A 150 -7.97 -2.45 15.19
C CYS A 150 -9.43 -2.55 14.70
N HIS A 151 -10.38 -2.25 15.59
CA HIS A 151 -11.81 -2.45 15.36
C HIS A 151 -12.36 -1.71 14.16
N THR A 152 -11.96 -0.46 13.92
CA THR A 152 -12.49 0.35 12.82
C THR A 152 -12.14 -0.25 11.46
N TYR A 153 -10.88 -0.66 11.27
CA TYR A 153 -10.47 -1.36 10.05
C TYR A 153 -11.11 -2.75 9.93
N ALA A 154 -11.22 -3.48 11.03
CA ALA A 154 -11.87 -4.80 11.04
C ALA A 154 -13.35 -4.74 10.62
N VAL A 155 -14.10 -3.77 11.16
CA VAL A 155 -15.51 -3.54 10.81
C VAL A 155 -15.66 -3.10 9.36
N GLU A 156 -14.79 -2.21 8.88
CA GLU A 156 -14.86 -1.68 7.52
C GLU A 156 -14.43 -2.72 6.45
N SER A 157 -13.61 -3.72 6.81
CA SER A 157 -13.07 -4.73 5.89
C SER A 157 -14.12 -5.43 5.02
N LEU A 158 -15.33 -5.67 5.55
CA LEU A 158 -16.43 -6.25 4.75
C LEU A 158 -16.91 -5.32 3.64
N ALA A 159 -17.00 -4.02 3.91
CA ALA A 159 -17.38 -3.02 2.92
C ALA A 159 -16.29 -2.90 1.84
N ILE A 160 -15.02 -2.90 2.25
CA ILE A 160 -13.87 -2.89 1.33
C ILE A 160 -13.87 -4.13 0.44
N LYS A 161 -14.05 -5.33 1.02
CA LYS A 161 -14.16 -6.59 0.26
C LYS A 161 -15.25 -6.52 -0.81
N ARG A 162 -16.44 -6.04 -0.42
CA ARG A 162 -17.58 -5.88 -1.34
C ARG A 162 -17.23 -4.90 -2.46
N HIS A 163 -16.66 -3.76 -2.11
CA HIS A 163 -16.25 -2.76 -3.09
C HIS A 163 -15.27 -3.32 -4.13
N VAL A 164 -14.17 -3.94 -3.68
CA VAL A 164 -13.17 -4.55 -4.58
C VAL A 164 -13.80 -5.63 -5.47
N ARG A 165 -14.63 -6.50 -4.90
CA ARG A 165 -15.28 -7.60 -5.66
C ARG A 165 -16.32 -7.10 -6.65
N HIS A 166 -17.14 -6.12 -6.28
CA HIS A 166 -18.24 -5.65 -7.12
C HIS A 166 -17.78 -4.68 -8.20
N GLN A 167 -16.86 -3.77 -7.89
CA GLN A 167 -16.41 -2.74 -8.83
C GLN A 167 -15.31 -3.26 -9.76
N HIS A 168 -14.39 -4.07 -9.23
CA HIS A 168 -13.17 -4.45 -9.95
C HIS A 168 -13.08 -5.94 -10.27
N ASN A 169 -13.94 -6.78 -9.69
CA ASN A 169 -13.92 -8.24 -9.83
C ASN A 169 -12.57 -8.87 -9.43
N ILE A 170 -11.83 -8.25 -8.50
CA ILE A 170 -10.49 -8.69 -8.08
C ILE A 170 -10.55 -9.54 -6.81
N PRO A 171 -9.73 -10.60 -6.69
CA PRO A 171 -9.51 -11.35 -5.47
C PRO A 171 -9.17 -10.49 -4.25
N TYR A 172 -9.73 -10.86 -3.09
CA TYR A 172 -9.56 -10.15 -1.83
C TYR A 172 -9.40 -11.14 -0.67
N ILE A 173 -8.41 -10.90 0.19
CA ILE A 173 -8.23 -11.61 1.46
C ILE A 173 -7.98 -10.60 2.59
N ALA A 174 -8.62 -10.83 3.74
CA ALA A 174 -8.33 -10.10 4.97
C ALA A 174 -7.43 -10.94 5.88
N ILE A 175 -6.37 -10.34 6.39
CA ILE A 175 -5.38 -10.97 7.26
C ILE A 175 -5.32 -10.16 8.55
N GLU A 176 -5.77 -10.77 9.64
CA GLU A 176 -5.54 -10.24 10.98
C GLU A 176 -4.19 -10.74 11.51
N THR A 177 -3.40 -9.83 12.09
CA THR A 177 -2.04 -10.11 12.58
C THR A 177 -1.65 -9.15 13.71
N ASP A 178 -0.63 -9.51 14.47
CA ASP A 178 0.05 -8.63 15.43
C ASP A 178 1.52 -8.39 15.05
N TYR A 179 2.31 -7.87 15.99
CA TYR A 179 3.76 -7.68 15.84
C TYR A 179 4.61 -8.89 16.27
N SER A 180 4.00 -9.97 16.73
CA SER A 180 4.72 -11.19 17.08
C SER A 180 5.17 -11.92 15.81
N THR A 181 6.06 -12.90 15.97
CA THR A 181 6.47 -13.81 14.89
C THR A 181 5.70 -15.14 14.93
N SER A 182 4.71 -15.26 15.82
CA SER A 182 4.06 -16.54 16.14
C SER A 182 3.14 -17.07 15.04
N ASP A 183 2.58 -16.17 14.23
CA ASP A 183 1.62 -16.43 13.17
C ASP A 183 2.27 -16.52 11.76
N ILE A 184 3.58 -16.35 11.62
CA ILE A 184 4.27 -16.29 10.31
C ILE A 184 3.98 -17.53 9.46
N GLY A 185 3.96 -18.73 10.07
CA GLY A 185 3.65 -19.97 9.37
C GLY A 185 2.22 -19.99 8.81
N GLN A 186 1.24 -19.58 9.63
CA GLN A 186 -0.16 -19.50 9.21
C GLN A 186 -0.36 -18.43 8.12
N LEU A 187 0.27 -17.27 8.31
CA LEU A 187 0.27 -16.16 7.36
C LEU A 187 0.78 -16.61 6.00
N SER A 188 1.95 -17.26 5.97
CA SER A 188 2.57 -17.74 4.73
C SER A 188 1.66 -18.70 3.98
N THR A 189 1.08 -19.70 4.64
CA THR A 189 0.17 -20.66 4.00
C THR A 189 -1.08 -19.99 3.41
N ARG A 190 -1.68 -19.03 4.14
CA ARG A 190 -2.86 -18.31 3.66
C ARG A 190 -2.55 -17.42 2.46
N VAL A 191 -1.39 -16.77 2.47
CA VAL A 191 -0.93 -15.92 1.37
C VAL A 191 -0.56 -16.76 0.15
N ALA A 192 0.13 -17.89 0.34
CA ALA A 192 0.44 -18.83 -0.73
C ALA A 192 -0.83 -19.30 -1.46
N ALA A 193 -1.81 -19.80 -0.72
CA ALA A 193 -3.08 -20.25 -1.29
C ALA A 193 -3.84 -19.11 -1.99
N PHE A 194 -3.73 -17.87 -1.48
CA PHE A 194 -4.33 -16.71 -2.13
C PHE A 194 -3.65 -16.41 -3.47
N ILE A 195 -2.32 -16.43 -3.52
CA ILE A 195 -1.53 -16.16 -4.73
C ILE A 195 -1.73 -17.26 -5.78
N GLU A 196 -1.81 -18.53 -5.38
CA GLU A 196 -2.09 -19.66 -6.28
C GLU A 196 -3.46 -19.57 -6.98
N MET A 197 -4.38 -18.78 -6.43
CA MET A 197 -5.72 -18.55 -7.00
C MET A 197 -5.80 -17.36 -7.98
N LEU A 198 -4.72 -16.58 -8.14
CA LEU A 198 -4.65 -15.40 -9.02
C LEU A 198 -4.21 -15.81 -10.43
#